data_AF-A0A9C7QEW5-F1
#
_entry.id   AF-A0A9C7QEW5-F1
#
_cell.length_a   1.000
_cell.length_b   1.000
_cell.length_c   1.000
_cell.angle_alpha   90.00
_cell.angle_beta   90.00
_cell.angle_gamma   90.00
#
_symmetry.space_group_name_H-M   'P 1'
#
loop_
_entity.id
_entity.type
_entity.pdbx_description
1 polymer ?
#
loop_
_entity_poly.entity_id
_entity_poly.type
_entity_poly.pdbx_seq_one_letter_code
_entity_poly.pdbx_strand_id
1 'polypeptide(L)'
;MNHKYGIAAALAAATLLLTACSDDDFWDFQTAEPTADSVQSAEDSHEYQEETVEQPAELRPQGSARTLEGSSVIMTVVMETPDSSFTDEELEFTSRAIDKSCRYLEEQGRKYGKEVTLYNYSDEHPDLMYWITHDEDATIAADSSLAYSNGYIQRIQQLLIDSIPLDDIYEEYGTDSVAFMVVYDTPGTSYSQVYYPGYDDRYYEWTALFQYDMYGTRYENLACVAHEILHLFGAVDLYRVAGIDGVTEEIYNNVQNDPAYEMALMYNTYNEDGSYDYDSIPQYLSDITLAMIGFTDPEAVYEKYPSLVREYTAAFEIKYY
;
A
#
# COMPACT_ATOMS: atom_id res chain seq x y z
N MET A 1 55.90 -34.05 -21.86
CA MET A 1 55.31 -34.18 -20.51
C MET A 1 54.09 -33.27 -20.49
N ASN A 2 52.93 -33.83 -20.83
CA ASN A 2 51.81 -34.20 -19.94
C ASN A 2 50.80 -33.03 -19.84
N HIS A 3 49.64 -33.07 -20.54
CA HIS A 3 48.34 -33.65 -20.12
C HIS A 3 47.74 -32.87 -18.91
N LYS A 4 46.52 -32.30 -18.90
CA LYS A 4 45.17 -32.64 -19.41
C LYS A 4 44.28 -31.36 -19.37
N TYR A 5 43.45 -31.04 -20.38
CA TYR A 5 41.99 -31.29 -20.47
C TYR A 5 41.14 -30.92 -19.25
N GLY A 6 40.07 -30.13 -19.46
CA GLY A 6 38.85 -30.20 -18.65
C GLY A 6 38.03 -28.91 -18.60
N ILE A 7 37.05 -28.81 -19.50
CA ILE A 7 35.92 -27.85 -19.46
C ILE A 7 35.04 -28.17 -18.24
N ALA A 8 34.63 -27.14 -17.50
CA ALA A 8 33.36 -27.10 -16.78
C ALA A 8 33.00 -25.63 -16.53
N ALA A 9 32.32 -25.01 -17.49
CA ALA A 9 31.56 -23.80 -17.24
C ALA A 9 30.32 -24.21 -16.43
N ALA A 10 30.36 -23.99 -15.13
CA ALA A 10 29.17 -24.06 -14.30
C ALA A 10 28.42 -22.74 -14.49
N LEU A 11 27.33 -22.77 -15.26
CA LEU A 11 26.28 -21.76 -15.17
C LEU A 11 25.68 -21.90 -13.76
N ALA A 12 26.08 -21.03 -12.84
CA ALA A 12 25.32 -20.79 -11.64
C ALA A 12 24.20 -19.82 -12.03
N ALA A 13 23.01 -20.36 -12.29
CA ALA A 13 21.78 -19.57 -12.21
C ALA A 13 21.62 -19.22 -10.73
N ALA A 14 22.08 -18.03 -10.36
CA ALA A 14 21.78 -17.44 -9.06
C ALA A 14 20.34 -16.95 -9.14
N THR A 15 19.41 -17.76 -8.62
CA THR A 15 18.08 -17.29 -8.25
C THR A 15 18.27 -16.28 -7.12
N LEU A 16 18.35 -14.99 -7.48
CA LEU A 16 18.18 -13.91 -6.52
C LEU A 16 16.71 -13.97 -6.08
N LEU A 17 16.48 -14.38 -4.83
CA LEU A 17 15.24 -14.08 -4.12
C LEU A 17 15.21 -12.56 -3.98
N LEU A 18 14.32 -11.92 -4.75
CA LEU A 18 14.12 -10.49 -4.84
C LEU A 18 12.84 -10.15 -4.09
N THR A 19 12.96 -9.64 -2.87
CA THR A 19 11.83 -9.15 -2.08
C THR A 19 12.23 -7.82 -1.43
N ALA A 20 11.58 -6.72 -1.83
CA ALA A 20 11.47 -5.47 -1.03
C ALA A 20 10.04 -5.25 -0.51
N CYS A 21 9.16 -6.23 -0.67
CA CYS A 21 7.91 -6.30 0.06
C CYS A 21 7.91 -7.65 0.76
N SER A 22 7.77 -7.63 2.09
CA SER A 22 8.07 -8.73 3.02
C SER A 22 7.58 -10.11 2.56
N ASP A 23 8.51 -11.08 2.56
CA ASP A 23 8.20 -12.47 2.88
C ASP A 23 7.79 -12.52 4.35
N ASP A 24 6.49 -12.55 4.63
CA ASP A 24 5.98 -12.97 5.93
C ASP A 24 4.82 -13.96 5.72
N ASP A 25 4.94 -15.12 6.35
CA ASP A 25 3.92 -16.15 6.53
C ASP A 25 2.72 -15.58 7.30
N PHE A 26 1.99 -14.64 6.68
CA PHE A 26 1.06 -13.73 7.31
C PHE A 26 -0.30 -14.38 7.67
N TRP A 27 -0.59 -15.61 7.24
CA TRP A 27 -1.89 -16.27 7.52
C TRP A 27 -1.86 -17.81 7.64
N ASP A 28 -0.93 -18.43 8.37
CA ASP A 28 -1.13 -19.83 8.81
C ASP A 28 -2.06 -19.87 10.04
N PHE A 29 -3.36 -19.72 9.83
CA PHE A 29 -4.35 -20.16 10.82
C PHE A 29 -4.28 -21.69 10.89
N GLN A 30 -3.41 -22.22 11.75
CA GLN A 30 -3.56 -23.60 12.21
C GLN A 30 -4.95 -23.74 12.85
N THR A 31 -5.82 -24.46 12.15
CA THR A 31 -7.11 -24.91 12.62
C THR A 31 -6.92 -25.79 13.85
N ALA A 32 -6.91 -25.19 15.03
CA ALA A 32 -7.20 -25.91 16.27
C ALA A 32 -8.72 -25.98 16.39
N GLU A 33 -9.28 -27.18 16.15
CA GLU A 33 -10.67 -27.46 16.52
C GLU A 33 -10.89 -27.10 17.99
N PRO A 34 -11.98 -26.39 18.36
CA PRO A 34 -12.23 -26.06 19.75
C PRO A 34 -12.60 -27.36 20.49
N THR A 35 -11.68 -27.83 21.33
CA THR A 35 -12.03 -28.85 22.33
C THR A 35 -12.90 -28.18 23.40
N ALA A 36 -14.08 -28.75 23.60
CA ALA A 36 -15.02 -28.36 24.63
C ALA A 36 -14.46 -28.71 26.02
N ASP A 37 -13.53 -27.92 26.56
CA ASP A 37 -13.16 -27.93 27.98
C ASP A 37 -12.25 -26.73 28.32
N SER A 38 -12.82 -25.52 28.40
CA SER A 38 -12.24 -24.42 29.19
C SER A 38 -13.23 -23.28 29.41
N VAL A 39 -14.44 -23.60 29.88
CA VAL A 39 -15.29 -22.59 30.53
C VAL A 39 -14.84 -22.48 31.99
N GLN A 40 -14.05 -21.46 32.31
CA GLN A 40 -14.00 -20.93 33.67
C GLN A 40 -14.37 -19.45 33.64
N SER A 41 -15.51 -19.19 34.29
CA SER A 41 -16.15 -17.90 34.50
C SER A 41 -15.29 -16.96 35.36
N ALA A 42 -15.01 -15.78 34.83
CA ALA A 42 -14.75 -14.59 35.64
C ALA A 42 -15.73 -13.51 35.17
N GLU A 43 -16.79 -13.31 35.96
CA GLU A 43 -17.68 -12.16 35.85
C GLU A 43 -16.92 -10.94 36.36
N ASP A 44 -16.65 -9.97 35.48
CA ASP A 44 -16.36 -8.60 35.91
C ASP A 44 -17.28 -7.65 35.13
N SER A 45 -18.16 -7.00 35.88
CA SER A 45 -19.21 -6.14 35.36
C SER A 45 -18.67 -4.71 35.25
N HIS A 46 -18.26 -4.32 34.04
CA HIS A 46 -18.11 -2.92 33.69
C HIS A 46 -19.26 -2.50 32.77
N GLU A 47 -20.14 -1.67 33.34
CA GLU A 47 -21.25 -1.01 32.67
C GLU A 47 -20.66 0.01 31.68
N TYR A 48 -20.65 -0.32 30.39
CA TYR A 48 -20.29 0.61 29.32
C TYR A 48 -21.39 1.67 29.22
N GLN A 49 -21.03 2.92 29.51
CA GLN A 49 -21.85 4.05 29.11
C GLN A 49 -21.64 4.30 27.62
N GLU A 50 -22.70 4.14 26.83
CA GLU A 50 -22.77 4.61 25.44
C GLU A 50 -22.66 6.14 25.43
N GLU A 51 -21.47 6.67 25.11
CA GLU A 51 -21.38 8.01 24.54
C GLU A 51 -21.85 7.94 23.09
N THR A 52 -22.99 8.58 22.83
CA THR A 52 -23.51 8.83 21.49
C THR A 52 -22.59 9.79 20.75
N VAL A 53 -21.80 9.30 19.79
CA VAL A 53 -21.08 10.13 18.83
C VAL A 53 -21.95 10.33 17.58
N GLU A 54 -21.93 11.56 17.11
CA GLU A 54 -22.79 12.17 16.09
C GLU A 54 -22.63 11.58 14.67
N GLN A 55 -23.77 11.52 13.97
CA GLN A 55 -24.03 11.26 12.53
C GLN A 55 -23.30 10.08 11.84
N PRO A 56 -24.02 9.16 11.16
CA PRO A 56 -23.35 8.15 10.35
C PRO A 56 -22.61 8.87 9.22
N ALA A 57 -21.30 8.68 9.12
CA ALA A 57 -20.54 9.03 7.93
C ALA A 57 -21.31 8.47 6.73
N GLU A 58 -21.50 9.27 5.66
CA GLU A 58 -22.05 8.73 4.42
C GLU A 58 -21.22 7.51 4.03
N LEU A 59 -21.87 6.35 3.88
CA LEU A 59 -21.18 5.12 3.49
C LEU A 59 -20.39 5.39 2.20
N ARG A 60 -19.07 5.23 2.27
CA ARG A 60 -18.17 5.30 1.11
C ARG A 60 -17.79 3.88 0.71
N PRO A 61 -18.57 3.21 -0.15
CA PRO A 61 -18.37 1.79 -0.42
C PRO A 61 -17.09 1.47 -1.20
N GLN A 62 -16.43 2.49 -1.76
CA GLN A 62 -15.11 2.41 -2.40
C GLN A 62 -14.00 3.02 -1.55
N GLY A 63 -14.28 3.33 -0.28
CA GLY A 63 -13.34 4.05 0.58
C GLY A 63 -13.27 5.54 0.26
N SER A 64 -12.39 6.28 0.93
CA SER A 64 -12.22 7.70 0.67
C SER A 64 -11.44 7.94 -0.62
N ALA A 65 -10.39 7.17 -0.90
CA ALA A 65 -9.62 7.28 -2.13
C ALA A 65 -10.45 6.99 -3.41
N ARG A 66 -11.44 6.09 -3.35
CA ARG A 66 -12.28 5.65 -4.49
C ARG A 66 -11.45 4.99 -5.59
N THR A 67 -11.95 4.97 -6.83
CA THR A 67 -11.17 4.61 -8.02
C THR A 67 -10.20 5.73 -8.37
N LEU A 68 -9.12 5.42 -9.10
CA LEU A 68 -8.11 6.41 -9.51
C LEU A 68 -8.61 7.34 -10.64
N GLU A 69 -9.84 7.84 -10.59
CA GLU A 69 -10.43 8.70 -11.61
C GLU A 69 -11.06 9.94 -10.96
N GLY A 70 -10.86 11.10 -11.60
CA GLY A 70 -11.21 12.40 -11.05
C GLY A 70 -10.04 13.05 -10.31
N SER A 71 -10.37 13.84 -9.29
CA SER A 71 -9.40 14.54 -8.45
C SER A 71 -9.28 13.86 -7.10
N SER A 72 -8.06 13.68 -6.63
CA SER A 72 -7.75 13.16 -5.29
C SER A 72 -6.60 13.94 -4.68
N VAL A 73 -6.55 14.02 -3.35
CA VAL A 73 -5.43 14.60 -2.61
C VAL A 73 -4.58 13.46 -2.05
N ILE A 74 -3.28 13.47 -2.36
CA ILE A 74 -2.25 12.62 -1.77
C ILE A 74 -1.47 13.48 -0.78
N MET A 75 -1.86 13.39 0.49
CA MET A 75 -1.32 14.23 1.55
C MET A 75 -0.04 13.64 2.12
N THR A 76 1.00 14.45 2.28
CA THR A 76 2.23 14.01 2.95
C THR A 76 2.12 14.28 4.45
N VAL A 77 2.33 13.24 5.27
CA VAL A 77 2.33 13.36 6.73
C VAL A 77 3.69 12.93 7.23
N VAL A 78 4.49 13.86 7.73
CA VAL A 78 5.79 13.58 8.33
C VAL A 78 5.55 13.19 9.78
N MET A 79 5.93 11.96 10.15
CA MET A 79 5.71 11.43 11.50
C MET A 79 6.90 11.71 12.40
N GLU A 80 6.76 12.64 13.35
CA GLU A 80 7.77 12.93 14.36
C GLU A 80 7.68 11.91 15.50
N THR A 81 8.51 10.86 15.43
CA THR A 81 8.68 9.86 16.49
C THR A 81 9.88 10.19 17.38
N PRO A 82 10.04 9.57 18.57
CA PRO A 82 11.16 9.86 19.47
C PRO A 82 12.54 9.59 18.86
N ASP A 83 12.61 8.67 17.89
CA ASP A 83 13.79 8.29 17.12
C ASP A 83 13.93 9.05 15.78
N SER A 84 12.99 9.94 15.45
CA SER A 84 13.03 10.70 14.20
C SER A 84 14.11 11.79 14.18
N SER A 85 14.65 12.00 13.00
CA SER A 85 15.81 12.83 12.70
C SER A 85 15.83 13.36 11.25
N PHE A 86 14.65 13.54 10.65
CA PHE A 86 14.49 14.04 9.28
C PHE A 86 15.39 15.23 8.96
N THR A 87 16.10 15.12 7.84
CA THR A 87 16.85 16.21 7.22
C THR A 87 16.03 16.88 6.10
N ASP A 88 16.38 18.12 5.77
CA ASP A 88 15.74 18.82 4.65
C ASP A 88 15.93 18.07 3.32
N GLU A 89 17.11 17.46 3.10
CA GLU A 89 17.41 16.68 1.89
C GLU A 89 16.52 15.44 1.77
N GLU A 90 16.29 14.75 2.88
CA GLU A 90 15.39 13.62 3.00
C GLU A 90 13.95 14.00 2.65
N LEU A 91 13.45 15.10 3.22
CA LEU A 91 12.09 15.57 2.96
C LEU A 91 11.90 16.06 1.52
N GLU A 92 12.90 16.74 0.96
CA GLU A 92 12.92 17.13 -0.45
C GLU A 92 12.90 15.89 -1.36
N PHE A 93 13.69 14.86 -1.01
CA PHE A 93 13.71 13.61 -1.75
C PHE A 93 12.35 12.93 -1.75
N THR A 94 11.75 12.74 -0.56
CA THR A 94 10.45 12.06 -0.42
C THR A 94 9.33 12.83 -1.10
N SER A 95 9.29 14.15 -0.93
CA SER A 95 8.28 15.00 -1.57
C SER A 95 8.36 14.91 -3.10
N ARG A 96 9.58 14.96 -3.64
CA ARG A 96 9.82 14.78 -5.08
C ARG A 96 9.46 13.37 -5.55
N ALA A 97 9.69 12.35 -4.74
CA ALA A 97 9.33 10.99 -5.07
C ALA A 97 7.80 10.82 -5.19
N ILE A 98 7.06 11.30 -4.19
CA ILE A 98 5.58 11.32 -4.20
C ILE A 98 5.07 12.10 -5.42
N ASP A 99 5.61 13.28 -5.69
CA ASP A 99 5.20 14.07 -6.86
C ASP A 99 5.41 13.32 -8.18
N LYS A 100 6.62 12.82 -8.42
CA LYS A 100 6.93 12.07 -9.66
C LYS A 100 6.03 10.84 -9.82
N SER A 101 5.75 10.12 -8.73
CA SER A 101 4.85 8.97 -8.74
C SER A 101 3.40 9.38 -9.05
N CYS A 102 2.92 10.49 -8.47
CA CYS A 102 1.62 11.06 -8.81
C CYS A 102 1.54 11.45 -10.30
N ARG A 103 2.54 12.18 -10.82
CA ARG A 103 2.59 12.58 -12.24
C ARG A 103 2.64 11.38 -13.18
N TYR A 104 3.35 10.31 -12.82
CA TYR A 104 3.35 9.06 -13.58
C TYR A 104 1.93 8.48 -13.66
N LEU A 105 1.21 8.39 -12.53
CA LEU A 105 -0.15 7.82 -12.48
C LEU A 105 -1.15 8.67 -13.28
N GLU A 106 -1.05 9.99 -13.24
CA GLU A 106 -1.85 10.87 -14.09
C GLU A 106 -1.55 10.66 -15.58
N GLU A 107 -0.29 10.43 -15.94
CA GLU A 107 0.08 10.07 -17.32
C GLU A 107 -0.51 8.73 -17.74
N GLN A 108 -0.51 7.74 -16.85
CA GLN A 108 -1.19 6.47 -17.11
C GLN A 108 -2.69 6.68 -17.31
N GLY A 109 -3.36 7.45 -16.46
CA GLY A 109 -4.78 7.80 -16.64
C GLY A 109 -5.06 8.36 -18.03
N ARG A 110 -4.25 9.31 -18.48
CA ARG A 110 -4.36 9.91 -19.82
C ARG A 110 -4.21 8.89 -20.96
N LYS A 111 -3.31 7.90 -20.82
CA LYS A 111 -3.12 6.83 -21.82
C LYS A 111 -4.39 5.98 -22.00
N TYR A 112 -5.18 5.83 -20.94
CA TYR A 112 -6.43 5.07 -20.93
C TYR A 112 -7.69 5.96 -21.07
N GLY A 113 -7.52 7.25 -21.38
CA GLY A 113 -8.63 8.18 -21.56
C GLY A 113 -9.36 8.55 -20.27
N LYS A 114 -8.70 8.40 -19.13
CA LYS A 114 -9.18 8.80 -17.80
C LYS A 114 -8.64 10.17 -17.43
N GLU A 115 -9.49 10.99 -16.82
CA GLU A 115 -9.06 12.24 -16.19
C GLU A 115 -8.63 11.92 -14.76
N VAL A 116 -7.35 12.17 -14.45
CA VAL A 116 -6.75 11.89 -13.15
C VAL A 116 -5.98 13.13 -12.74
N THR A 117 -6.29 13.66 -11.56
CA THR A 117 -5.58 14.78 -10.94
C THR A 117 -5.25 14.40 -9.51
N LEU A 118 -3.97 14.27 -9.20
CA LEU A 118 -3.48 13.97 -7.87
C LEU A 118 -2.83 15.24 -7.31
N TYR A 119 -3.51 15.91 -6.40
CA TYR A 119 -2.96 17.04 -5.67
C TYR A 119 -2.03 16.51 -4.59
N ASN A 120 -0.81 17.03 -4.52
CA ASN A 120 0.20 16.62 -3.54
C ASN A 120 1.03 17.84 -3.12
N TYR A 121 1.77 17.70 -2.02
CA TYR A 121 2.63 18.76 -1.53
C TYR A 121 3.59 19.29 -2.60
N SER A 122 3.57 20.61 -2.76
CA SER A 122 4.41 21.37 -3.70
C SER A 122 4.41 22.85 -3.30
N ASP A 123 5.19 23.69 -3.99
CA ASP A 123 5.17 25.15 -3.78
C ASP A 123 3.77 25.77 -4.04
N GLU A 124 2.96 25.15 -4.90
CA GLU A 124 1.58 25.59 -5.20
C GLU A 124 0.56 25.08 -4.18
N HIS A 125 0.88 24.00 -3.46
CA HIS A 125 0.04 23.32 -2.48
C HIS A 125 0.82 23.05 -1.19
N PRO A 126 1.32 24.10 -0.51
CA PRO A 126 2.15 23.93 0.69
C PRO A 126 1.37 23.39 1.89
N ASP A 127 0.04 23.50 1.85
CA ASP A 127 -0.92 23.04 2.86
C ASP A 127 -1.16 21.51 2.82
N LEU A 128 -0.61 20.79 1.85
CA LEU A 128 -0.71 19.33 1.74
C LEU A 128 0.42 18.56 2.44
N MET A 129 1.20 19.23 3.30
CA MET A 129 2.16 18.59 4.20
C MET A 129 1.86 18.91 5.66
N TYR A 130 1.71 17.87 6.46
CA TYR A 130 1.50 17.97 7.90
C TYR A 130 2.62 17.29 8.67
N TRP A 131 2.91 17.84 9.84
CA TRP A 131 3.81 17.24 10.81
C TRP A 131 2.95 16.77 11.99
N ILE A 132 3.05 15.48 12.31
CA ILE A 132 2.31 14.86 13.42
C ILE A 132 3.30 14.19 14.34
N THR A 133 3.21 14.48 15.63
CA THR A 133 4.03 13.83 16.66
C THR A 133 3.35 12.56 17.14
N HIS A 134 4.13 11.48 17.27
CA HIS A 134 3.71 10.23 17.89
C HIS A 134 4.72 9.77 18.94
N ASP A 135 4.24 9.23 20.06
CA ASP A 135 5.09 8.95 21.23
C ASP A 135 5.85 7.61 21.13
N GLU A 136 5.63 6.80 20.09
CA GLU A 136 6.31 5.53 19.87
C GLU A 136 7.34 5.61 18.73
N ASP A 137 8.41 4.83 18.86
CA ASP A 137 9.49 4.75 17.86
C ASP A 137 8.96 4.30 16.48
N ALA A 138 9.52 4.88 15.41
CA ALA A 138 9.19 4.55 14.03
C ALA A 138 9.46 3.07 13.69
N THR A 139 10.38 2.44 14.42
CA THR A 139 10.66 1.00 14.27
C THR A 139 9.44 0.10 14.54
N ILE A 140 8.45 0.57 15.31
CA ILE A 140 7.18 -0.15 15.47
C ILE A 140 6.42 -0.19 14.15
N ALA A 141 6.40 0.92 13.39
CA ALA A 141 5.77 0.95 12.09
C ALA A 141 6.45 0.00 11.09
N ALA A 142 7.78 -0.12 11.16
CA ALA A 142 8.57 -0.96 10.26
C ALA A 142 8.34 -2.47 10.44
N ASP A 143 7.89 -2.90 11.63
CA ASP A 143 7.39 -4.25 11.90
C ASP A 143 5.86 -4.24 11.77
N SER A 144 5.35 -4.51 10.57
CA SER A 144 3.91 -4.47 10.29
C SER A 144 3.10 -5.38 11.21
N SER A 145 3.63 -6.58 11.54
CA SER A 145 2.99 -7.52 12.46
C SER A 145 2.87 -6.95 13.87
N LEU A 146 3.92 -6.29 14.36
CA LEU A 146 3.89 -5.58 15.63
C LEU A 146 2.91 -4.40 15.58
N ALA A 147 2.95 -3.60 14.52
CA ALA A 147 2.07 -2.45 14.33
C ALA A 147 0.58 -2.84 14.37
N TYR A 148 0.21 -3.97 13.76
CA TYR A 148 -1.16 -4.49 13.87
C TYR A 148 -1.47 -5.00 15.27
N SER A 149 -0.62 -5.86 15.83
CA SER A 149 -0.93 -6.57 17.08
C SER A 149 -0.96 -5.66 18.32
N ASN A 150 -0.24 -4.53 18.30
CA ASN A 150 -0.20 -3.58 19.41
C ASN A 150 -1.16 -2.38 19.22
N GLY A 151 -1.92 -2.34 18.12
CA GLY A 151 -2.87 -1.27 17.81
C GLY A 151 -2.28 0.02 17.27
N TYR A 152 -1.02 0.03 16.81
CA TYR A 152 -0.34 1.20 16.25
C TYR A 152 -1.11 1.77 15.05
N ILE A 153 -1.57 0.90 14.15
CA ILE A 153 -2.32 1.28 12.94
C ILE A 153 -3.56 2.13 13.30
N GLN A 154 -4.33 1.71 14.30
CA GLN A 154 -5.52 2.45 14.72
C GLN A 154 -5.17 3.79 15.39
N ARG A 155 -4.03 3.86 16.10
CA ARG A 155 -3.55 5.12 16.68
C ARG A 155 -3.14 6.12 15.61
N ILE A 156 -2.39 5.68 14.59
CA ILE A 156 -2.03 6.54 13.45
C ILE A 156 -3.28 7.03 12.74
N GLN A 157 -4.23 6.15 12.44
CA GLN A 157 -5.48 6.56 11.80
C GLN A 157 -6.25 7.59 12.63
N GLN A 158 -6.29 7.43 13.95
CA GLN A 158 -6.91 8.42 14.83
C GLN A 158 -6.16 9.75 14.83
N LEU A 159 -4.82 9.73 14.85
CA LEU A 159 -4.01 10.95 14.78
C LEU A 159 -4.23 11.72 13.48
N LEU A 160 -4.33 11.02 12.34
CA LEU A 160 -4.65 11.64 11.05
C LEU A 160 -5.98 12.38 11.11
N ILE A 161 -7.02 11.73 11.66
CA ILE A 161 -8.36 12.31 11.82
C ILE A 161 -8.34 13.55 12.73
N ASP A 162 -7.64 13.45 13.86
CA ASP A 162 -7.67 14.50 14.88
C ASP A 162 -6.83 15.72 14.50
N SER A 163 -5.78 15.52 13.69
CA SER A 163 -4.78 16.56 13.41
C SER A 163 -5.02 17.31 12.10
N ILE A 164 -5.77 16.72 11.16
CA ILE A 164 -5.89 17.24 9.79
C ILE A 164 -7.33 17.75 9.57
N PRO A 165 -7.52 19.01 9.16
CA PRO A 165 -8.86 19.57 8.91
C PRO A 165 -9.41 19.08 7.56
N LEU A 166 -9.87 17.83 7.51
CA LEU A 166 -10.27 17.18 6.25
C LEU A 166 -11.40 17.89 5.51
N ASP A 167 -12.36 18.47 6.24
CA ASP A 167 -13.45 19.25 5.63
C ASP A 167 -12.92 20.46 4.83
N ASP A 168 -11.91 21.16 5.37
CA ASP A 168 -11.28 22.30 4.70
C ASP A 168 -10.53 21.84 3.45
N ILE A 169 -9.85 20.69 3.52
CA ILE A 169 -9.13 20.08 2.40
C ILE A 169 -10.11 19.64 1.29
N TYR A 170 -11.22 19.01 1.65
CA TYR A 170 -12.26 18.61 0.70
C TYR A 170 -12.86 19.84 0.00
N GLU A 171 -13.12 20.93 0.73
CA GLU A 171 -13.64 22.17 0.16
C GLU A 171 -12.65 22.87 -0.78
N GLU A 172 -11.39 23.05 -0.35
CA GLU A 172 -10.35 23.76 -1.12
C GLU A 172 -10.04 23.05 -2.44
N TYR A 173 -9.89 21.73 -2.40
CA TYR A 173 -9.51 20.93 -3.57
C TYR A 173 -10.70 20.40 -4.37
N GLY A 174 -11.93 20.64 -3.90
CA GLY A 174 -13.15 20.21 -4.58
C GLY A 174 -13.21 18.69 -4.79
N THR A 175 -12.73 17.92 -3.82
CA THR A 175 -12.71 16.45 -3.86
C THR A 175 -13.23 15.85 -2.56
N ASP A 176 -13.76 14.64 -2.62
CA ASP A 176 -14.06 13.80 -1.44
C ASP A 176 -13.02 12.68 -1.24
N SER A 177 -11.97 12.67 -2.08
CA SER A 177 -10.93 11.66 -2.13
C SER A 177 -9.61 12.20 -1.61
N VAL A 178 -9.20 11.69 -0.44
CA VAL A 178 -7.95 12.02 0.25
C VAL A 178 -7.30 10.72 0.69
N ALA A 179 -6.01 10.56 0.43
CA ALA A 179 -5.21 9.49 0.99
C ALA A 179 -3.91 10.06 1.57
N PHE A 180 -3.31 9.36 2.53
CA PHE A 180 -2.16 9.87 3.29
C PHE A 180 -0.90 9.06 3.01
N MET A 181 0.21 9.73 2.74
CA MET A 181 1.55 9.17 2.73
C MET A 181 2.22 9.51 4.07
N VAL A 182 2.16 8.60 5.03
CA VAL A 182 2.77 8.76 6.36
C VAL A 182 4.23 8.36 6.29
N VAL A 183 5.12 9.35 6.36
CA VAL A 183 6.55 9.20 6.12
C VAL A 183 7.31 8.93 7.42
N TYR A 184 8.19 7.93 7.38
CA TYR A 184 9.12 7.57 8.45
C TYR A 184 10.57 7.64 7.97
N ASP A 185 11.49 8.20 8.76
CA ASP A 185 12.93 8.30 8.47
C ASP A 185 13.72 7.06 8.92
N THR A 186 13.04 5.93 9.10
CA THR A 186 13.65 4.65 9.47
C THR A 186 13.63 3.69 8.27
N PRO A 187 14.58 2.75 8.15
CA PRO A 187 14.47 1.64 7.20
C PRO A 187 13.24 0.78 7.45
N GLY A 188 12.54 0.40 6.38
CA GLY A 188 11.37 -0.45 6.49
C GLY A 188 10.89 -0.95 5.14
N THR A 189 9.84 -1.77 5.17
CA THR A 189 9.09 -2.14 3.98
C THR A 189 7.82 -1.30 3.96
N SER A 190 7.65 -0.48 2.93
CA SER A 190 6.44 0.35 2.81
C SER A 190 5.20 -0.53 2.63
N TYR A 191 4.08 -0.08 3.18
CA TYR A 191 2.79 -0.77 3.06
C TYR A 191 1.62 0.19 3.17
N SER A 192 0.47 -0.23 2.67
CA SER A 192 -0.75 0.57 2.67
C SER A 192 -1.87 -0.06 3.50
N GLN A 193 -2.54 0.79 4.27
CA GLN A 193 -3.82 0.52 4.93
C GLN A 193 -4.93 0.96 4.00
N VAL A 194 -5.76 0.00 3.61
CA VAL A 194 -6.75 0.14 2.55
C VAL A 194 -8.14 -0.15 3.09
N TYR A 195 -9.16 0.33 2.37
CA TYR A 195 -10.53 0.14 2.78
C TYR A 195 -11.08 -1.25 2.47
N TYR A 196 -11.63 -1.89 3.50
CA TYR A 196 -12.42 -3.13 3.41
C TYR A 196 -13.88 -2.83 3.83
N PRO A 197 -14.89 -3.07 2.96
CA PRO A 197 -16.29 -2.90 3.31
C PRO A 197 -16.69 -3.71 4.54
N GLY A 198 -17.27 -3.03 5.52
CA GLY A 198 -17.85 -3.64 6.72
C GLY A 198 -16.93 -3.83 7.93
N TYR A 199 -15.69 -3.32 7.91
CA TYR A 199 -14.74 -3.44 9.04
C TYR A 199 -14.73 -2.24 10.00
N ASP A 200 -14.88 -1.00 9.51
CA ASP A 200 -15.04 0.23 10.29
C ASP A 200 -15.77 1.27 9.40
N ASP A 201 -16.55 2.16 10.01
CA ASP A 201 -17.19 3.30 9.35
C ASP A 201 -16.21 4.48 9.15
N ARG A 202 -14.92 4.31 9.51
CA ARG A 202 -13.84 5.30 9.36
C ARG A 202 -12.93 4.93 8.18
N TYR A 203 -13.10 5.66 7.07
CA TYR A 203 -12.67 5.28 5.71
C TYR A 203 -11.33 5.83 5.23
N TYR A 204 -10.30 5.96 6.07
CA TYR A 204 -9.08 6.66 5.66
C TYR A 204 -7.97 5.70 5.22
N GLU A 205 -7.66 5.72 3.93
CA GLU A 205 -6.55 4.98 3.34
C GLU A 205 -5.24 5.73 3.56
N TRP A 206 -4.21 5.02 4.04
CA TRP A 206 -2.91 5.62 4.27
C TRP A 206 -1.78 4.63 4.05
N THR A 207 -0.62 5.13 3.64
CA THR A 207 0.60 4.36 3.43
C THR A 207 1.61 4.67 4.53
N ALA A 208 2.19 3.65 5.15
CA ALA A 208 3.46 3.78 5.85
C ALA A 208 4.58 3.80 4.81
N LEU A 209 5.10 4.99 4.51
CA LEU A 209 6.18 5.18 3.54
C LEU A 209 7.51 5.33 4.29
N PHE A 210 8.38 4.34 4.14
CA PHE A 210 9.72 4.41 4.71
C PHE A 210 10.66 5.11 3.75
N GLN A 211 11.47 6.01 4.29
CA GLN A 211 12.43 6.77 3.49
C GLN A 211 13.49 5.88 2.85
N TYR A 212 13.82 4.78 3.52
CA TYR A 212 14.86 3.85 3.11
C TYR A 212 14.26 2.45 2.90
N ASP A 213 14.88 1.70 1.98
CA ASP A 213 14.59 0.28 1.83
C ASP A 213 14.77 -0.49 3.14
N MET A 214 14.22 -1.70 3.22
CA MET A 214 14.26 -2.51 4.45
C MET A 214 15.69 -2.81 4.96
N TYR A 215 16.71 -2.63 4.12
CA TYR A 215 18.10 -2.85 4.47
C TYR A 215 18.82 -1.57 4.92
N GLY A 216 18.16 -0.40 4.81
CA GLY A 216 18.73 0.91 5.10
C GLY A 216 19.85 1.30 4.14
N THR A 217 19.90 0.72 2.94
CA THR A 217 21.05 0.88 2.02
C THR A 217 20.81 1.94 0.95
N ARG A 218 19.55 2.25 0.68
CA ARG A 218 19.11 3.13 -0.42
C ARG A 218 17.85 3.85 0.01
N TYR A 219 17.64 5.04 -0.55
CA TYR A 219 16.34 5.67 -0.51
C TYR A 219 15.31 4.79 -1.22
N GLU A 220 14.05 4.90 -0.80
CA GLU A 220 12.94 4.23 -1.46
C GLU A 220 12.78 4.75 -2.90
N ASN A 221 12.39 3.87 -3.81
CA ASN A 221 12.32 4.19 -5.23
C ASN A 221 10.94 4.70 -5.68
N LEU A 222 10.90 5.36 -6.84
CA LEU A 222 9.65 5.93 -7.36
C LEU A 222 8.57 4.87 -7.64
N ALA A 223 9.00 3.69 -8.10
CA ALA A 223 8.10 2.59 -8.41
C ALA A 223 7.39 2.08 -7.15
N CYS A 224 8.09 1.92 -6.03
CA CYS A 224 7.53 1.56 -4.73
C CYS A 224 6.52 2.63 -4.27
N VAL A 225 6.87 3.92 -4.36
CA VAL A 225 5.93 5.00 -4.01
C VAL A 225 4.66 4.95 -4.87
N ALA A 226 4.77 4.72 -6.19
CA ALA A 226 3.60 4.61 -7.06
C ALA A 226 2.80 3.32 -6.81
N HIS A 227 3.48 2.22 -6.47
CA HIS A 227 2.89 0.95 -6.09
C HIS A 227 2.02 1.10 -4.84
N GLU A 228 2.55 1.76 -3.80
CA GLU A 228 1.77 2.04 -2.59
C GLU A 228 0.58 2.96 -2.85
N ILE A 229 0.75 4.02 -3.65
CA ILE A 229 -0.37 4.88 -4.04
C ILE A 229 -1.46 4.06 -4.74
N LEU A 230 -1.10 3.11 -5.62
CA LEU A 230 -2.09 2.26 -6.31
C LEU A 230 -2.90 1.37 -5.36
N HIS A 231 -2.32 0.91 -4.25
CA HIS A 231 -3.07 0.16 -3.24
C HIS A 231 -4.20 0.99 -2.65
N LEU A 232 -3.98 2.29 -2.42
CA LEU A 232 -5.01 3.20 -1.89
C LEU A 232 -6.24 3.25 -2.81
N PHE A 233 -6.09 2.95 -4.10
CA PHE A 233 -7.18 2.90 -5.10
C PHE A 233 -7.59 1.47 -5.48
N GLY A 234 -7.26 0.47 -4.65
CA GLY A 234 -7.76 -0.90 -4.78
C GLY A 234 -6.89 -1.87 -5.59
N ALA A 235 -5.72 -1.46 -6.06
CA ALA A 235 -4.80 -2.37 -6.75
C ALA A 235 -4.28 -3.47 -5.81
N VAL A 236 -4.14 -4.70 -6.32
CA VAL A 236 -3.64 -5.84 -5.54
C VAL A 236 -2.18 -6.15 -5.83
N ASP A 237 -1.48 -6.67 -4.83
CA ASP A 237 -0.17 -7.29 -5.01
C ASP A 237 -0.25 -8.47 -5.97
N LEU A 238 0.72 -8.58 -6.88
CA LEU A 238 0.80 -9.70 -7.82
C LEU A 238 2.03 -10.58 -7.62
N TYR A 239 2.95 -10.20 -6.72
CA TYR A 239 4.20 -10.95 -6.44
C TYR A 239 4.07 -12.00 -5.33
N ARG A 240 2.89 -12.13 -4.72
CA ARG A 240 2.63 -13.11 -3.65
C ARG A 240 1.20 -13.64 -3.73
N VAL A 241 0.98 -14.78 -3.06
CA VAL A 241 -0.38 -15.27 -2.82
C VAL A 241 -0.98 -14.47 -1.67
N ALA A 242 -2.16 -13.90 -1.89
CA ALA A 242 -2.92 -13.14 -0.90
C ALA A 242 -4.39 -13.56 -0.99
N GLY A 243 -4.76 -14.61 -0.25
CA GLY A 243 -6.12 -15.15 -0.25
C GLY A 243 -7.16 -14.11 0.16
N ILE A 244 -6.81 -13.28 1.14
CA ILE A 244 -7.64 -12.18 1.63
C ILE A 244 -8.01 -11.20 0.51
N ASP A 245 -7.11 -10.90 -0.41
CA ASP A 245 -7.33 -9.93 -1.50
C ASP A 245 -7.82 -10.57 -2.80
N GLY A 246 -7.97 -11.90 -2.81
CA GLY A 246 -8.41 -12.69 -3.95
C GLY A 246 -7.29 -13.18 -4.88
N VAL A 247 -6.03 -12.93 -4.53
CA VAL A 247 -4.86 -13.36 -5.31
C VAL A 247 -4.51 -14.80 -4.92
N THR A 248 -5.00 -15.75 -5.71
CA THR A 248 -4.79 -17.18 -5.48
C THR A 248 -3.44 -17.66 -6.00
N GLU A 249 -3.03 -18.88 -5.61
CA GLU A 249 -1.85 -19.54 -6.16
C GLU A 249 -1.91 -19.69 -7.70
N GLU A 250 -3.10 -19.86 -8.27
CA GLU A 250 -3.28 -19.90 -9.72
C GLU A 250 -2.97 -18.55 -10.36
N ILE A 251 -3.45 -17.45 -9.79
CA ILE A 251 -3.17 -16.09 -10.30
C ILE A 251 -1.68 -15.81 -10.19
N TYR A 252 -1.09 -16.04 -9.03
CA TYR A 252 0.34 -15.84 -8.79
C TYR A 252 1.19 -16.61 -9.81
N ASN A 253 0.92 -17.91 -9.99
CA ASN A 253 1.65 -18.72 -10.97
C ASN A 253 1.45 -18.24 -12.41
N ASN A 254 0.24 -17.78 -12.77
CA ASN A 254 0.00 -17.25 -14.11
C ASN A 254 0.77 -15.95 -14.34
N VAL A 255 0.78 -15.04 -13.37
CA VAL A 255 1.55 -13.78 -13.43
C VAL A 255 3.04 -14.05 -13.51
N GLN A 256 3.58 -14.87 -12.61
CA GLN A 256 5.02 -15.18 -12.54
C GLN A 256 5.54 -15.83 -13.83
N ASN A 257 4.72 -16.62 -14.52
CA ASN A 257 5.11 -17.35 -15.73
C ASN A 257 4.77 -16.63 -17.05
N ASP A 258 4.15 -15.44 -16.99
CA ASP A 258 3.78 -14.66 -18.17
C ASP A 258 4.71 -13.44 -18.33
N PRO A 259 5.53 -13.38 -19.40
CA PRO A 259 6.41 -12.24 -19.68
C PRO A 259 5.67 -10.90 -19.78
N ALA A 260 4.36 -10.90 -20.04
CA ALA A 260 3.52 -9.71 -20.05
C ALA A 260 3.27 -9.10 -18.65
N TYR A 261 3.84 -9.66 -17.58
CA TYR A 261 3.81 -9.09 -16.23
C TYR A 261 5.20 -8.83 -15.62
N GLU A 262 6.30 -9.14 -16.31
CA GLU A 262 7.67 -9.03 -15.76
C GLU A 262 8.00 -7.62 -15.22
N MET A 263 7.45 -6.59 -15.86
CA MET A 263 7.59 -5.19 -15.48
C MET A 263 6.22 -4.56 -15.11
N ALA A 264 5.24 -5.38 -14.72
CA ALA A 264 4.01 -4.87 -14.15
C ALA A 264 4.29 -4.28 -12.76
N LEU A 265 3.84 -3.06 -12.51
CA LEU A 265 4.19 -2.29 -11.32
C LEU A 265 3.75 -2.97 -10.01
N MET A 266 2.60 -3.65 -10.02
CA MET A 266 2.12 -4.41 -8.85
C MET A 266 2.79 -5.78 -8.68
N TYR A 267 3.68 -6.18 -9.59
CA TYR A 267 4.47 -7.41 -9.51
C TYR A 267 5.96 -7.10 -9.23
N ASN A 268 6.51 -6.04 -9.81
CA ASN A 268 7.93 -5.75 -9.73
C ASN A 268 8.16 -4.24 -9.69
N THR A 269 8.85 -3.75 -8.66
CA THR A 269 9.24 -2.33 -8.49
C THR A 269 10.70 -2.07 -8.85
N TYR A 270 11.44 -3.06 -9.36
CA TYR A 270 12.84 -2.95 -9.74
C TYR A 270 13.01 -2.82 -11.26
N ASN A 271 14.15 -2.26 -11.66
CA ASN A 271 14.63 -2.37 -13.04
C ASN A 271 15.00 -3.83 -13.36
N GLU A 272 15.11 -4.16 -14.65
CA GLU A 272 15.51 -5.51 -15.12
C GLU A 272 16.84 -6.00 -14.52
N ASP A 273 17.75 -5.08 -14.16
CA ASP A 273 19.04 -5.39 -13.53
C ASP A 273 19.01 -5.38 -11.98
N GLY A 274 17.84 -5.19 -11.38
CA GLY A 274 17.64 -5.09 -9.92
C GLY A 274 18.01 -3.74 -9.31
N SER A 275 18.30 -2.71 -10.13
CA SER A 275 18.56 -1.35 -9.65
C SER A 275 17.28 -0.55 -9.41
N TYR A 276 17.44 0.60 -8.73
CA TYR A 276 16.40 1.60 -8.53
C TYR A 276 16.57 2.75 -9.52
N ASP A 277 15.45 3.28 -10.01
CA ASP A 277 15.38 4.52 -10.77
C ASP A 277 14.71 5.59 -9.89
N TYR A 278 15.37 6.74 -9.74
CA TYR A 278 14.89 7.91 -8.99
C TYR A 278 14.42 9.05 -9.90
N ASP A 279 14.47 8.83 -11.21
CA ASP A 279 14.10 9.78 -12.25
C ASP A 279 12.87 9.37 -13.05
N SER A 280 12.66 8.06 -13.25
CA SER A 280 11.50 7.55 -13.98
C SER A 280 10.96 6.24 -13.38
N ILE A 281 9.71 5.91 -13.73
CA ILE A 281 9.08 4.62 -13.43
C ILE A 281 8.98 3.84 -14.73
N PRO A 282 9.87 2.87 -15.00
CA PRO A 282 9.87 2.10 -16.25
C PRO A 282 8.77 1.03 -16.29
N GLN A 283 8.20 0.68 -15.14
CA GLN A 283 7.10 -0.29 -15.03
C GLN A 283 5.83 0.21 -15.73
N TYR A 284 4.92 -0.71 -16.03
CA TYR A 284 3.58 -0.43 -16.57
C TYR A 284 2.48 -0.94 -15.64
N LEU A 285 1.26 -0.45 -15.85
CA LEU A 285 0.06 -1.00 -15.20
C LEU A 285 -0.44 -2.20 -16.01
N SER A 286 -0.56 -3.37 -15.37
CA SER A 286 -1.08 -4.58 -16.01
C SER A 286 -2.59 -4.50 -16.21
N ASP A 287 -3.16 -5.41 -17.01
CA ASP A 287 -4.61 -5.55 -17.19
C ASP A 287 -5.36 -5.74 -15.86
N ILE A 288 -4.82 -6.55 -14.94
CA ILE A 288 -5.35 -6.73 -13.59
C ILE A 288 -5.36 -5.40 -12.84
N THR A 289 -4.22 -4.70 -12.80
CA THR A 289 -4.11 -3.40 -12.10
C THR A 289 -5.08 -2.38 -12.68
N LEU A 290 -5.13 -2.24 -14.00
CA LEU A 290 -6.01 -1.31 -14.70
C LEU A 290 -7.49 -1.58 -14.41
N ALA A 291 -7.89 -2.85 -14.37
CA ALA A 291 -9.24 -3.24 -14.00
C ALA A 291 -9.55 -2.88 -12.54
N MET A 292 -8.64 -3.16 -11.59
CA MET A 292 -8.89 -2.92 -10.16
C MET A 292 -8.96 -1.43 -9.81
N ILE A 293 -8.19 -0.57 -10.47
CA ILE A 293 -8.23 0.88 -10.22
C ILE A 293 -9.32 1.62 -11.01
N GLY A 294 -10.09 0.90 -11.85
CA GLY A 294 -11.20 1.46 -12.64
C GLY A 294 -10.82 2.08 -13.99
N PHE A 295 -9.62 1.82 -14.51
CA PHE A 295 -9.18 2.35 -15.81
C PHE A 295 -9.81 1.61 -16.99
N THR A 296 -10.08 0.33 -16.82
CA THR A 296 -10.69 -0.54 -17.84
C THR A 296 -11.87 -1.31 -17.27
N ASP A 297 -12.72 -1.82 -18.16
CA ASP A 297 -13.80 -2.74 -17.78
C ASP A 297 -13.20 -4.03 -17.17
N PRO A 298 -13.58 -4.41 -15.93
CA PRO A 298 -13.01 -5.58 -15.28
C PRO A 298 -13.57 -6.91 -15.78
N GLU A 299 -14.59 -6.95 -16.66
CA GLU A 299 -15.27 -8.19 -17.08
C GLU A 299 -14.30 -9.28 -17.53
N ALA A 300 -13.34 -8.98 -18.41
CA ALA A 300 -12.37 -9.96 -18.89
C ALA A 300 -11.42 -10.46 -17.79
N VAL A 301 -11.01 -9.59 -16.86
CA VAL A 301 -10.18 -9.95 -15.71
C VAL A 301 -10.98 -10.84 -14.76
N TYR A 302 -12.24 -10.52 -14.51
CA TYR A 302 -13.14 -11.28 -13.65
C TYR A 302 -13.53 -12.64 -14.24
N GLU A 303 -13.72 -12.75 -15.56
CA GLU A 303 -13.93 -14.03 -16.23
C GLU A 303 -12.70 -14.94 -16.11
N LYS A 304 -11.51 -14.37 -16.30
CA LYS A 304 -10.23 -15.09 -16.19
C LYS A 304 -9.90 -15.44 -14.74
N TYR A 305 -10.17 -14.52 -13.82
CA TYR A 305 -9.82 -14.60 -12.40
C TYR A 305 -11.04 -14.28 -11.53
N PRO A 306 -11.99 -15.22 -11.38
CA PRO A 306 -13.21 -14.99 -10.59
C PRO A 306 -12.95 -14.62 -9.13
N SER A 307 -11.78 -15.00 -8.60
CA SER A 307 -11.42 -14.67 -7.22
C SER A 307 -11.17 -13.17 -6.99
N LEU A 308 -10.96 -12.39 -8.06
CA LEU A 308 -10.78 -10.94 -7.99
C LEU A 308 -12.09 -10.14 -8.12
N VAL A 309 -13.24 -10.78 -8.39
CA VAL A 309 -14.53 -10.08 -8.55
C VAL A 309 -14.89 -9.29 -7.30
N ARG A 310 -15.20 -8.00 -7.41
CA ARG A 310 -15.63 -7.18 -6.25
C ARG A 310 -16.97 -6.51 -6.51
N GLU A 311 -17.76 -6.32 -5.45
CA GLU A 311 -18.94 -5.46 -5.47
C GLU A 311 -18.53 -4.02 -5.78
N TYR A 312 -17.45 -3.56 -5.16
CA TYR A 312 -16.86 -2.24 -5.36
C TYR A 312 -15.41 -2.37 -5.81
N THR A 313 -15.14 -2.06 -7.09
CA THR A 313 -13.88 -2.36 -7.77
C THR A 313 -12.62 -1.85 -7.05
N ALA A 314 -12.68 -0.63 -6.50
CA ALA A 314 -11.56 0.00 -5.80
C ALA A 314 -11.53 -0.23 -4.28
N ALA A 315 -12.50 -0.97 -3.72
CA ALA A 315 -12.41 -1.46 -2.35
C ALA A 315 -11.76 -2.83 -2.33
N PHE A 316 -11.18 -3.25 -1.20
CA PHE A 316 -10.77 -4.62 -0.99
C PHE A 316 -11.90 -5.45 -0.39
N GLU A 317 -11.94 -6.75 -0.64
CA GLU A 317 -12.94 -7.63 -0.05
C GLU A 317 -12.25 -8.80 0.63
N ILE A 318 -12.62 -9.09 1.88
CA ILE A 318 -12.09 -10.26 2.59
C ILE A 318 -12.74 -11.51 2.01
N LYS A 319 -11.90 -12.37 1.44
CA LYS A 319 -12.35 -13.63 0.87
C LYS A 319 -11.65 -14.80 1.52
N TYR A 320 -12.47 -15.79 1.90
CA TYR A 320 -12.01 -17.07 2.41
C TYR A 320 -12.08 -18.08 1.26
N TYR A 321 -10.93 -18.53 0.78
CA TYR A 321 -10.81 -19.52 -0.29
C TYR A 321 -10.35 -20.88 0.24
#